data_AF-A0A2E4E1Z9-F1
#
_entry.id   AF-A0A2E4E1Z9-F1
#
_cell.length_a   1.000
_cell.length_b   1.000
_cell.length_c   1.000
_cell.angle_alpha   90.00
_cell.angle_beta   90.00
_cell.angle_gamma   90.00
#
_symmetry.space_group_name_H-M   'P 1'
#
loop_
_entity.id
_entity.type
_entity.pdbx_description
1 polymer ?
#
loop_
_entity_poly.entity_id
_entity_poly.type
_entity_poly.pdbx_seq_one_letter_code
_entity_poly.pdbx_strand_id
1 'polypeptide(L)'
;MYLNNLKYYFLKKTLFLSILLFFQSCQINPATGEKEVSLMSTEEEDSIGRREHKKLISQFGGIYREKELQNYINSIGNFLVSTSELPNKKFTFTILDSEIINAFALPGGYVYLTRGLIALCNNEAQLAGVLAHEIGHVTGRHAAQRYTRTIGTNLVTNILSVLINNPSLGNLVGQGAGLYVLSYSRSQEIEADKLAVRYMSRAGFAEEEMANFLRSMERYTVLSKKMQNKDTNNTSDLLSTHPSSSKRVRQVISESKLINNARPIYGKEIFLKKINGMRFGQSPKEGVIFGDHFIHNGLEIKFKLPEDFFFLNT
;
A
#
# COMPACT_ATOMS: atom_id res chain seq x y z
N MET A 1 55.72 -17.42 -6.73
CA MET A 1 54.80 -18.23 -7.58
C MET A 1 53.57 -18.75 -6.81
N TYR A 2 53.68 -19.16 -5.54
CA TYR A 2 52.56 -19.66 -4.72
C TYR A 2 51.44 -18.65 -4.38
N LEU A 3 51.78 -17.38 -4.12
CA LEU A 3 50.81 -16.34 -3.73
C LEU A 3 49.82 -15.94 -4.85
N ASN A 4 50.23 -16.03 -6.12
CA ASN A 4 49.36 -15.72 -7.26
C ASN A 4 48.30 -16.81 -7.48
N ASN A 5 48.64 -18.08 -7.25
CA ASN A 5 47.68 -19.19 -7.35
C ASN A 5 46.62 -19.14 -6.25
N LEU A 6 46.97 -18.70 -5.04
CA LEU A 6 46.02 -18.55 -3.94
C LEU A 6 45.01 -17.42 -4.22
N LYS A 7 45.48 -16.26 -4.70
CA LYS A 7 44.60 -15.15 -5.13
C LYS A 7 43.67 -15.58 -6.25
N TYR A 8 44.17 -16.32 -7.25
CA TYR A 8 43.38 -16.79 -8.39
C TYR A 8 42.32 -17.82 -7.96
N TYR A 9 42.64 -18.69 -7.00
CA TYR A 9 41.71 -19.65 -6.43
C TYR A 9 40.59 -18.98 -5.62
N PHE A 10 40.92 -17.96 -4.80
CA PHE A 10 39.93 -17.15 -4.09
C PHE A 10 39.05 -16.36 -5.06
N LEU A 11 39.62 -15.74 -6.11
CA LEU A 11 38.87 -15.01 -7.13
C LEU A 11 37.89 -15.92 -7.91
N LYS A 12 38.31 -17.14 -8.26
CA LYS A 12 37.44 -18.12 -8.91
C LYS A 12 36.33 -18.61 -7.98
N LYS A 13 36.61 -18.82 -6.69
CA LYS A 13 35.58 -19.19 -5.70
C LYS A 13 34.57 -18.07 -5.46
N THR A 14 35.00 -16.82 -5.35
CA THR A 14 34.08 -15.68 -5.19
C THR A 14 33.28 -15.41 -6.44
N LEU A 15 33.87 -15.56 -7.64
CA LEU A 15 33.16 -15.48 -8.92
C LEU A 15 32.14 -16.62 -9.07
N PHE A 16 32.49 -17.85 -8.71
CA PHE A 16 31.58 -18.99 -8.76
C PHE A 16 30.43 -18.86 -7.74
N LEU A 17 30.69 -18.37 -6.53
CA LEU A 17 29.68 -18.15 -5.50
C LEU A 17 28.72 -17.00 -5.86
N SER A 18 29.24 -15.92 -6.46
CA SER A 18 28.41 -14.81 -6.95
C SER A 18 27.56 -15.21 -8.16
N ILE A 19 28.07 -16.06 -9.06
CA ILE A 19 27.29 -16.66 -10.15
C ILE A 19 26.19 -17.58 -9.59
N LEU A 20 26.48 -18.40 -8.57
CA LEU A 20 25.49 -19.28 -7.94
C LEU A 20 24.33 -18.50 -7.29
N LEU A 21 24.63 -17.38 -6.63
CA LEU A 21 23.63 -16.48 -6.02
C LEU A 21 22.78 -15.77 -7.08
N PHE A 22 23.35 -15.43 -8.24
CA PHE A 22 22.63 -14.82 -9.36
C PHE A 22 21.58 -15.74 -9.99
N PHE A 23 21.80 -17.06 -10.00
CA PHE A 23 20.84 -18.02 -10.56
C PHE A 23 19.62 -18.26 -9.64
N GLN A 24 19.73 -18.00 -8.33
CA GLN A 24 18.61 -18.15 -7.39
C GLN A 24 17.72 -16.91 -7.28
N SER A 25 18.15 -15.76 -7.79
CA SER A 25 17.39 -14.50 -7.72
C SER A 25 16.41 -14.28 -8.88
N CYS A 26 16.22 -15.26 -9.78
CA CYS A 26 15.30 -15.12 -10.90
C CYS A 26 13.92 -15.67 -10.53
N GLN A 27 12.89 -14.83 -10.49
CA GLN A 27 11.52 -15.24 -10.21
C GLN A 27 10.55 -14.74 -11.28
N ILE A 28 9.45 -15.48 -11.50
CA ILE A 28 8.40 -15.08 -12.43
C ILE A 28 7.49 -14.08 -11.74
N ASN A 29 7.22 -12.95 -12.40
CA ASN A 29 6.20 -12.00 -11.98
C ASN A 29 4.82 -12.51 -12.41
N PRO A 30 3.90 -12.81 -11.46
CA PRO A 30 2.57 -13.32 -11.79
C PRO A 30 1.74 -12.37 -12.67
N ALA A 31 1.95 -11.05 -12.58
CA ALA A 31 1.20 -10.06 -13.34
C ALA A 31 1.56 -10.06 -14.84
N THR A 32 2.84 -10.22 -15.16
CA THR A 32 3.38 -10.09 -16.53
C THR A 32 3.75 -11.42 -17.16
N GLY A 33 4.03 -12.44 -16.35
CA GLY A 33 4.64 -13.70 -16.79
C GLY A 33 6.14 -13.59 -17.08
N GLU A 34 6.75 -12.41 -16.90
CA GLU A 34 8.16 -12.18 -17.18
C GLU A 34 9.06 -12.66 -16.04
N LYS A 35 10.30 -13.00 -16.38
CA LYS A 35 11.34 -13.34 -15.40
C LYS A 35 12.03 -12.07 -14.94
N GLU A 36 12.01 -11.83 -13.65
CA GLU A 36 12.61 -10.67 -13.01
C GLU A 36 13.68 -11.10 -11.99
N VAL A 37 14.69 -10.25 -11.82
CA VAL A 37 15.64 -10.40 -10.72
C VAL A 37 14.97 -9.87 -9.45
N SER A 38 14.74 -10.75 -8.49
CA SER A 38 14.27 -10.42 -7.15
C SER A 38 15.25 -10.98 -6.11
N LEU A 39 15.71 -10.12 -5.22
CA LEU A 39 16.48 -10.52 -4.03
C LEU A 39 15.58 -11.02 -2.89
N MET A 40 14.25 -10.95 -3.06
CA MET A 40 13.26 -11.43 -2.10
C MET A 40 12.50 -12.61 -2.70
N SER A 41 12.55 -13.76 -2.02
CA SER A 41 11.76 -14.95 -2.38
C SER A 41 10.29 -14.78 -1.97
N THR A 42 9.41 -15.60 -2.53
CA THR A 42 7.99 -15.65 -2.15
C THR A 42 7.80 -16.02 -0.68
N GLU A 43 8.63 -16.92 -0.17
CA GLU A 43 8.60 -17.34 1.24
C GLU A 43 9.07 -16.22 2.17
N GLU A 44 10.06 -15.44 1.70
CA GLU A 44 10.54 -14.27 2.42
C GLU A 44 9.52 -13.13 2.42
N GLU A 45 8.81 -12.91 1.32
CA GLU A 45 7.67 -11.97 1.26
C GLU A 45 6.61 -12.33 2.32
N ASP A 46 6.19 -13.60 2.36
CA ASP A 46 5.20 -14.09 3.33
C ASP A 46 5.69 -13.95 4.79
N SER A 47 6.99 -14.19 5.01
CA SER A 47 7.65 -14.02 6.32
C SER A 47 7.71 -12.56 6.76
N ILE A 48 8.10 -11.66 5.86
CA ILE A 48 8.15 -10.21 6.10
C ILE A 48 6.75 -9.69 6.42
N GLY A 49 5.75 -10.01 5.58
CA GLY A 49 4.37 -9.61 5.81
C GLY A 49 3.87 -10.02 7.18
N ARG A 50 4.09 -11.28 7.57
CA ARG A 50 3.70 -11.81 8.89
C ARG A 50 4.39 -11.10 10.04
N ARG A 51 5.69 -10.80 9.91
CA ARG A 51 6.49 -10.16 10.96
C ARG A 51 6.12 -8.69 11.16
N GLU A 52 5.90 -7.96 10.07
CA GLU A 52 5.63 -6.53 10.12
C GLU A 52 4.15 -6.21 10.39
N HIS A 53 3.22 -7.15 10.14
CA HIS A 53 1.78 -6.99 10.35
C HIS A 53 1.42 -6.40 11.74
N LYS A 54 1.95 -6.97 12.83
CA LYS A 54 1.63 -6.51 14.20
C LYS A 54 2.14 -5.09 14.48
N LYS A 55 3.33 -4.76 13.98
CA LYS A 55 3.93 -3.43 14.16
C LYS A 55 3.10 -2.39 13.42
N LEU A 56 2.73 -2.70 12.18
CA LEU A 56 1.94 -1.81 11.35
C LEU A 56 0.56 -1.55 11.98
N ILE A 57 -0.15 -2.60 12.42
CA ILE A 57 -1.43 -2.42 13.13
C ILE A 57 -1.28 -1.42 14.28
N SER A 58 -0.20 -1.53 15.05
CA SER A 58 0.04 -0.67 16.21
C SER A 58 0.32 0.79 15.82
N GLN A 59 0.90 1.03 14.65
CA GLN A 59 1.19 2.38 14.14
C GLN A 59 -0.04 3.13 13.63
N PHE A 60 -1.13 2.43 13.29
CA PHE A 60 -2.34 3.02 12.70
C PHE A 60 -3.58 2.86 13.60
N GLY A 61 -3.43 3.08 14.90
CA GLY A 61 -4.54 3.08 15.87
C GLY A 61 -5.10 1.69 16.23
N GLY A 62 -4.50 0.62 15.70
CA GLY A 62 -4.96 -0.76 15.92
C GLY A 62 -5.98 -1.23 14.88
N ILE A 63 -6.52 -2.44 15.10
CA ILE A 63 -7.59 -2.99 14.25
C ILE A 63 -8.92 -2.32 14.61
N TYR A 64 -9.66 -1.86 13.61
CA TYR A 64 -11.05 -1.44 13.76
C TYR A 64 -11.96 -2.67 13.89
N ARG A 65 -12.49 -2.92 15.08
CA ARG A 65 -13.13 -4.20 15.46
C ARG A 65 -14.62 -4.26 15.11
N GLU A 66 -14.98 -4.01 13.85
CA GLU A 66 -16.35 -4.18 13.36
C GLU A 66 -16.49 -5.43 12.51
N LYS A 67 -17.06 -6.49 13.08
CA LYS A 67 -17.09 -7.84 12.46
C LYS A 67 -17.86 -7.85 11.13
N GLU A 68 -18.99 -7.15 11.05
CA GLU A 68 -19.80 -7.12 9.83
C GLU A 68 -19.07 -6.40 8.69
N LEU A 69 -18.46 -5.25 8.98
CA LEU A 69 -17.69 -4.48 8.00
C LEU A 69 -16.44 -5.25 7.56
N GLN A 70 -15.73 -5.88 8.50
CA GLN A 70 -14.55 -6.70 8.20
C GLN A 70 -14.92 -7.90 7.31
N ASN A 71 -16.03 -8.58 7.58
CA ASN A 71 -16.51 -9.68 6.74
C ASN A 71 -16.91 -9.20 5.34
N TYR A 72 -17.53 -8.03 5.26
CA TYR A 72 -17.90 -7.41 3.98
C TYR A 72 -16.67 -7.08 3.14
N ILE A 73 -15.65 -6.44 3.71
CA ILE A 73 -14.38 -6.16 3.02
C ILE A 73 -13.68 -7.45 2.61
N ASN A 74 -13.65 -8.47 3.48
CA ASN A 74 -13.11 -9.78 3.14
C ASN A 74 -13.84 -10.40 1.94
N SER A 75 -15.16 -10.24 1.85
CA SER A 75 -15.94 -10.79 0.74
C SER A 75 -15.58 -10.14 -0.60
N ILE A 76 -15.47 -8.81 -0.64
CA ILE A 76 -15.06 -8.06 -1.84
C ILE A 76 -13.62 -8.42 -2.21
N GLY A 77 -12.71 -8.36 -1.24
CA GLY A 77 -11.28 -8.64 -1.45
C GLY A 77 -11.03 -10.06 -1.95
N ASN A 78 -11.65 -11.07 -1.34
CA ASN A 78 -11.52 -12.46 -1.79
C ASN A 78 -12.13 -12.69 -3.17
N PHE A 79 -13.25 -12.03 -3.48
CA PHE A 79 -13.83 -12.11 -4.82
C PHE A 79 -12.88 -11.51 -5.87
N LEU A 80 -12.31 -10.34 -5.62
CA LEU A 80 -11.30 -9.74 -6.50
C LEU A 80 -10.06 -10.64 -6.65
N VAL A 81 -9.53 -11.19 -5.55
CA VAL A 81 -8.40 -12.14 -5.59
C VAL A 81 -8.71 -13.34 -6.49
N SER A 82 -9.92 -13.90 -6.42
CA SER A 82 -10.34 -15.03 -7.27
C SER A 82 -10.34 -14.71 -8.78
N THR A 83 -10.37 -13.43 -9.14
CA THR A 83 -10.29 -12.95 -10.53
C THR A 83 -8.89 -12.49 -10.96
N SER A 84 -7.93 -12.51 -10.03
CA SER A 84 -6.54 -12.09 -10.27
C SER A 84 -5.67 -13.24 -10.79
N GLU A 85 -4.41 -12.95 -11.09
CA GLU A 85 -3.40 -13.97 -11.41
C GLU A 85 -2.90 -14.73 -10.16
N LEU A 86 -3.42 -14.41 -8.97
CA LEU A 86 -3.13 -15.08 -7.69
C LEU A 86 -4.36 -15.69 -7.00
N PRO A 87 -5.23 -16.47 -7.68
CA PRO A 87 -6.51 -16.92 -7.12
C PRO A 87 -6.38 -17.84 -5.91
N ASN A 88 -5.22 -18.49 -5.75
CA ASN A 88 -4.95 -19.42 -4.65
C ASN A 88 -4.04 -18.80 -3.55
N LYS A 89 -3.58 -17.56 -3.71
CA LYS A 89 -2.76 -16.91 -2.67
C LYS A 89 -3.67 -16.46 -1.53
N LYS A 90 -3.24 -16.71 -0.29
CA LYS A 90 -3.94 -16.21 0.89
C LYS A 90 -3.71 -14.71 1.02
N PHE A 91 -4.79 -13.94 0.96
CA PHE A 91 -4.80 -12.52 1.32
C PHE A 91 -5.36 -12.31 2.73
N THR A 92 -4.87 -11.28 3.41
CA THR A 92 -5.37 -10.82 4.72
C THR A 92 -5.73 -9.35 4.62
N PHE A 93 -7.02 -9.04 4.61
CA PHE A 93 -7.51 -7.66 4.60
C PHE A 93 -7.74 -7.19 6.04
N THR A 94 -7.23 -6.01 6.40
CA THR A 94 -7.35 -5.48 7.76
C THR A 94 -7.85 -4.04 7.73
N ILE A 95 -8.91 -3.76 8.49
CA ILE A 95 -9.34 -2.38 8.72
C ILE A 95 -8.55 -1.79 9.89
N LEU A 96 -7.90 -0.67 9.64
CA LEU A 96 -7.15 0.09 10.63
C LEU A 96 -8.04 1.18 11.24
N ASP A 97 -7.96 1.34 12.56
CA ASP A 97 -8.70 2.35 13.30
C ASP A 97 -8.01 3.73 13.22
N SER A 98 -7.88 4.23 11.99
CA SER A 98 -7.27 5.51 11.69
C SER A 98 -8.21 6.36 10.84
N GLU A 99 -8.28 7.66 11.14
CA GLU A 99 -9.01 8.64 10.34
C GLU A 99 -8.26 9.10 9.09
N ILE A 100 -6.96 8.80 9.02
CA ILE A 100 -6.13 9.08 7.85
C ILE A 100 -6.75 8.37 6.64
N ILE A 101 -6.75 9.00 5.47
CA ILE A 101 -7.26 8.40 4.23
C ILE A 101 -6.11 7.65 3.57
N ASN A 102 -6.04 6.32 3.80
CA ASN A 102 -4.98 5.49 3.28
C ASN A 102 -5.37 4.03 3.03
N ALA A 103 -4.67 3.41 2.08
CA ALA A 103 -4.65 1.98 1.81
C ALA A 103 -3.24 1.61 1.35
N PHE A 104 -2.80 0.41 1.69
CA PHE A 104 -1.49 -0.10 1.24
C PHE A 104 -1.42 -1.61 1.43
N ALA A 105 -0.45 -2.24 0.77
CA ALA A 105 -0.13 -3.65 0.93
C ALA A 105 1.29 -3.87 1.45
N LEU A 106 1.44 -4.87 2.32
CA LEU A 106 2.74 -5.48 2.60
C LEU A 106 2.96 -6.72 1.73
N PRO A 107 4.23 -7.12 1.53
CA PRO A 107 4.55 -8.41 0.93
C PRO A 107 3.77 -9.57 1.55
N GLY A 108 3.48 -10.59 0.75
CA GLY A 108 2.78 -11.79 1.22
C GLY A 108 1.25 -11.68 1.31
N GLY A 109 0.66 -10.62 0.75
CA GLY A 109 -0.81 -10.50 0.61
C GLY A 109 -1.53 -9.88 1.81
N TYR A 110 -0.84 -9.08 2.63
CA TYR A 110 -1.49 -8.30 3.69
C TYR A 110 -1.90 -6.95 3.14
N VAL A 111 -3.19 -6.66 3.10
CA VAL A 111 -3.76 -5.42 2.57
C VAL A 111 -4.48 -4.69 3.70
N TYR A 112 -4.27 -3.38 3.78
CA TYR A 112 -4.80 -2.54 4.84
C TYR A 112 -5.64 -1.43 4.25
N LEU A 113 -6.75 -1.13 4.94
CA LEU A 113 -7.63 -0.01 4.65
C LEU A 113 -7.83 0.76 5.94
N THR A 114 -7.77 2.08 5.91
CA THR A 114 -8.15 2.88 7.06
C THR A 114 -9.65 3.16 7.08
N ARG A 115 -10.19 3.41 8.27
CA ARG A 115 -11.57 3.88 8.45
C ARG A 115 -11.83 5.19 7.71
N GLY A 116 -10.86 6.10 7.68
CA GLY A 116 -10.92 7.34 6.90
C GLY A 116 -11.12 7.09 5.40
N LEU A 117 -10.41 6.12 4.83
CA LEU A 117 -10.57 5.78 3.41
C LEU A 117 -11.93 5.17 3.11
N ILE A 118 -12.39 4.24 3.95
CA ILE A 118 -13.72 3.63 3.78
C ILE A 118 -14.80 4.71 3.86
N ALA A 119 -14.67 5.68 4.77
CA ALA A 119 -15.63 6.78 4.90
C ALA A 119 -15.68 7.72 3.69
N LEU A 120 -14.60 7.82 2.93
CA LEU A 120 -14.55 8.66 1.72
C LEU A 120 -15.18 7.97 0.49
N CYS A 121 -15.27 6.64 0.49
CA CYS A 121 -15.91 5.89 -0.59
C CYS A 121 -17.41 6.21 -0.66
N ASN A 122 -17.94 6.33 -1.88
CA ASN A 122 -19.36 6.63 -2.11
C ASN A 122 -20.20 5.39 -2.48
N ASN A 123 -19.54 4.29 -2.84
CA ASN A 123 -20.17 3.04 -3.25
C ASN A 123 -19.17 1.87 -3.15
N GLU A 124 -19.68 0.64 -3.34
CA GLU A 124 -18.89 -0.59 -3.27
C GLU A 124 -17.81 -0.68 -4.35
N ALA A 125 -18.09 -0.20 -5.57
CA ALA A 125 -17.14 -0.24 -6.67
C ALA A 125 -15.91 0.65 -6.44
N GLN A 126 -16.05 1.79 -5.76
CA GLN A 126 -14.91 2.61 -5.33
C GLN A 126 -14.01 1.85 -4.36
N LEU A 127 -14.62 1.20 -3.36
CA LEU A 127 -13.90 0.37 -2.39
C LEU A 127 -13.22 -0.84 -3.08
N ALA A 128 -13.93 -1.50 -4.00
CA ALA A 128 -13.40 -2.59 -4.80
C ALA A 128 -12.21 -2.13 -5.65
N GLY A 129 -12.27 -0.91 -6.21
CA GLY A 129 -11.16 -0.32 -6.97
C GLY A 129 -9.90 -0.12 -6.14
N VAL A 130 -10.02 0.38 -4.91
CA VAL A 130 -8.88 0.50 -3.99
C VAL A 130 -8.30 -0.87 -3.66
N LEU A 131 -9.16 -1.84 -3.31
CA LEU A 131 -8.72 -3.21 -3.02
C LEU A 131 -8.03 -3.85 -4.23
N ALA A 132 -8.59 -3.69 -5.43
CA ALA A 132 -8.04 -4.24 -6.66
C ALA A 132 -6.67 -3.64 -6.98
N HIS A 133 -6.47 -2.34 -6.71
CA HIS A 133 -5.18 -1.65 -6.84
C HIS A 133 -4.13 -2.24 -5.91
N GLU A 134 -4.45 -2.42 -4.63
CA GLU A 134 -3.54 -3.04 -3.65
C GLU A 134 -3.24 -4.51 -3.98
N ILE A 135 -4.23 -5.26 -4.45
CA ILE A 135 -4.02 -6.63 -4.97
C ILE A 135 -3.09 -6.59 -6.18
N GLY A 136 -3.22 -5.59 -7.05
CA GLY A 136 -2.31 -5.35 -8.18
C GLY A 136 -0.86 -5.15 -7.73
N HIS A 137 -0.61 -4.38 -6.66
CA HIS A 137 0.73 -4.21 -6.09
C HIS A 137 1.33 -5.52 -5.56
N VAL A 138 0.53 -6.35 -4.91
CA VAL A 138 0.96 -7.68 -4.45
C VAL A 138 1.22 -8.61 -5.64
N THR A 139 0.35 -8.58 -6.64
CA THR A 139 0.44 -9.46 -7.82
C THR A 139 1.64 -9.11 -8.69
N GLY A 140 1.91 -7.83 -8.91
CA GLY A 140 3.11 -7.33 -9.59
C GLY A 140 4.37 -7.34 -8.71
N ARG A 141 4.27 -7.82 -7.46
CA ARG A 141 5.40 -7.93 -6.52
C ARG A 141 6.20 -6.64 -6.37
N HIS A 142 5.52 -5.49 -6.44
CA HIS A 142 6.17 -4.18 -6.50
C HIS A 142 7.00 -3.87 -5.25
N ALA A 143 6.62 -4.40 -4.08
CA ALA A 143 7.39 -4.28 -2.85
C ALA A 143 8.72 -5.07 -2.91
N ALA A 144 8.72 -6.28 -3.50
CA ALA A 144 9.91 -7.09 -3.69
C ALA A 144 10.87 -6.46 -4.73
N GLN A 145 10.32 -5.94 -5.84
CA GLN A 145 11.09 -5.18 -6.82
C GLN A 145 11.75 -3.94 -6.20
N ARG A 146 10.99 -3.20 -5.37
CA ARG A 146 11.52 -2.02 -4.67
C ARG A 146 12.64 -2.40 -3.70
N TYR A 147 12.41 -3.42 -2.87
CA TYR A 147 13.43 -3.95 -1.96
C TYR A 147 14.69 -4.34 -2.72
N THR A 148 14.54 -5.08 -3.82
CA THR A 148 15.64 -5.49 -4.69
C THR A 148 16.39 -4.29 -5.25
N ARG A 149 15.69 -3.25 -5.69
CA ARG A 149 16.31 -2.02 -6.18
C ARG A 149 17.06 -1.27 -5.06
N THR A 150 16.47 -1.11 -3.88
CA THR A 150 17.09 -0.40 -2.75
C THR A 150 18.32 -1.15 -2.22
N ILE A 151 18.23 -2.46 -2.04
CA ILE A 151 19.36 -3.26 -1.57
C ILE A 151 20.41 -3.41 -2.67
N GLY A 152 20.00 -3.66 -3.92
CA GLY A 152 20.92 -3.76 -5.05
C GLY A 152 21.72 -2.47 -5.29
N THR A 153 21.06 -1.30 -5.21
CA THR A 153 21.77 -0.01 -5.28
C THR A 153 22.73 0.17 -4.12
N ASN A 154 22.31 -0.16 -2.89
CA ASN A 154 23.19 -0.10 -1.73
C ASN A 154 24.39 -1.07 -1.82
N LEU A 155 24.21 -2.28 -2.36
CA LEU A 155 25.29 -3.25 -2.57
C LEU A 155 26.30 -2.75 -3.62
N VAL A 156 25.81 -2.18 -4.74
CA VAL A 156 26.66 -1.59 -5.78
C VAL A 156 27.42 -0.38 -5.23
N THR A 157 26.77 0.52 -4.50
CA THR A 157 27.44 1.66 -3.85
C THR A 157 28.40 1.21 -2.76
N ASN A 158 28.11 0.11 -2.05
CA ASN A 158 29.01 -0.45 -1.04
C ASN A 158 30.29 -1.00 -1.68
N ILE A 159 30.20 -1.74 -2.79
CA ILE A 159 31.37 -2.22 -3.55
C ILE A 159 32.21 -1.04 -4.07
N LEU A 160 31.54 -0.01 -4.61
CA LEU A 160 32.20 1.25 -5.02
C LEU A 160 32.80 2.01 -3.83
N SER A 161 32.16 2.00 -2.66
CA SER A 161 32.66 2.67 -1.46
C SER A 161 33.81 1.93 -0.79
N VAL A 162 33.90 0.61 -0.92
CA VAL A 162 35.07 -0.19 -0.52
C VAL A 162 36.25 0.08 -1.46
N LEU A 163 35.99 0.43 -2.72
CA LEU A 163 37.00 0.97 -3.63
C LEU A 163 37.38 2.44 -3.32
N ILE A 164 36.56 3.18 -2.55
CA ILE A 164 36.69 4.64 -2.30
C ILE A 164 36.85 4.99 -0.79
N ASN A 165 36.93 4.01 0.12
CA ASN A 165 37.02 4.15 1.58
C ASN A 165 36.04 5.14 2.23
N ASN A 166 34.72 4.82 2.27
CA ASN A 166 33.74 5.64 3.03
C ASN A 166 32.82 4.83 3.97
N PRO A 167 32.93 4.98 5.31
CA PRO A 167 32.28 4.10 6.31
C PRO A 167 30.81 4.41 6.67
N SER A 168 30.12 5.33 6.02
CA SER A 168 28.81 5.86 6.48
C SER A 168 27.56 5.02 6.15
N LEU A 169 27.68 3.82 5.58
CA LEU A 169 26.55 3.10 4.95
C LEU A 169 25.90 1.96 5.77
N GLY A 170 26.41 1.65 6.97
CA GLY A 170 25.93 0.53 7.80
C GLY A 170 24.56 0.70 8.48
N ASN A 171 24.01 1.91 8.55
CA ASN A 171 22.83 2.23 9.37
C ASN A 171 21.47 2.12 8.66
N LEU A 172 21.43 1.83 7.35
CA LEU A 172 20.19 1.82 6.55
C LEU A 172 19.34 0.54 6.70
N VAL A 173 19.86 -0.51 7.34
CA VAL A 173 19.19 -1.83 7.45
C VAL A 173 18.22 -1.90 8.66
N GLY A 174 18.26 -0.92 9.57
CA GLY A 174 17.52 -0.97 10.84
C GLY A 174 16.05 -0.50 10.82
N GLN A 175 15.58 0.17 9.76
CA GLN A 175 14.21 0.72 9.69
C GLN A 175 13.32 -0.12 8.76
N GLY A 176 12.96 -1.33 9.23
CA GLY A 176 12.35 -2.37 8.39
C GLY A 176 10.96 -2.06 7.83
N ALA A 177 10.08 -1.35 8.54
CA ALA A 177 8.70 -1.15 8.09
C ALA A 177 8.53 0.01 7.09
N GLY A 178 9.30 1.10 7.25
CA GLY A 178 9.16 2.31 6.44
C GLY A 178 9.52 2.13 4.97
N LEU A 179 10.47 1.24 4.66
CA LEU A 179 10.90 0.95 3.28
C LEU A 179 9.78 0.35 2.41
N TYR A 180 8.85 -0.38 3.02
CA TYR A 180 7.74 -1.03 2.31
C TYR A 180 6.56 -0.08 2.04
N VAL A 181 6.45 1.00 2.80
CA VAL A 181 5.39 2.02 2.67
C VAL A 181 5.89 3.27 1.91
N LEU A 182 7.09 3.21 1.31
CA LEU A 182 7.57 4.23 0.38
C LEU A 182 6.68 4.34 -0.86
N SER A 183 6.80 5.43 -1.62
CA SER A 183 6.03 5.63 -2.84
C SER A 183 6.45 4.65 -3.96
N TYR A 184 5.49 4.16 -4.74
CA TYR A 184 5.78 3.33 -5.92
C TYR A 184 6.25 4.16 -7.11
N SER A 185 7.01 3.54 -8.01
CA SER A 185 7.38 4.20 -9.26
C SER A 185 6.14 4.42 -10.14
N ARG A 186 6.19 5.40 -11.04
CA ARG A 186 5.10 5.65 -12.01
C ARG A 186 4.76 4.40 -12.85
N SER A 187 5.73 3.55 -13.16
CA SER A 187 5.49 2.32 -13.94
C SER A 187 4.72 1.27 -13.13
N GLN A 188 5.13 1.03 -11.88
CA GLN A 188 4.47 0.09 -10.96
C GLN A 188 3.03 0.52 -10.68
N GLU A 189 2.85 1.82 -10.52
CA GLU A 189 1.56 2.47 -10.39
C GLU A 189 0.62 2.28 -11.59
N ILE A 190 1.14 2.40 -12.83
CA ILE A 190 0.36 2.13 -14.05
C ILE A 190 0.04 0.64 -14.19
N GLU A 191 0.98 -0.22 -13.81
CA GLU A 191 0.78 -1.67 -13.79
C GLU A 191 -0.30 -2.07 -12.79
N ALA A 192 -0.27 -1.54 -11.57
CA ALA A 192 -1.30 -1.75 -10.56
C ALA A 192 -2.68 -1.28 -11.04
N ASP A 193 -2.78 -0.10 -11.67
CA ASP A 193 -4.03 0.37 -12.29
C ASP A 193 -4.54 -0.61 -13.36
N LYS A 194 -3.67 -1.09 -14.26
CA LYS A 194 -4.04 -2.02 -15.33
C LYS A 194 -4.55 -3.36 -14.80
N LEU A 195 -3.91 -3.86 -13.75
CA LEU A 195 -4.33 -5.08 -13.06
C LEU A 195 -5.66 -4.87 -12.34
N ALA A 196 -5.81 -3.76 -11.62
CA ALA A 196 -7.03 -3.42 -10.90
C ALA A 196 -8.23 -3.29 -11.83
N VAL A 197 -8.09 -2.54 -12.92
CA VAL A 197 -9.11 -2.39 -13.97
C VAL A 197 -9.49 -3.77 -14.54
N ARG A 198 -8.50 -4.63 -14.83
CA ARG A 198 -8.75 -6.01 -15.28
C ARG A 198 -9.51 -6.85 -14.25
N TYR A 199 -9.16 -6.78 -12.97
CA TYR A 199 -9.82 -7.55 -11.90
C TYR A 199 -11.25 -7.06 -11.67
N MET A 200 -11.46 -5.75 -11.65
CA MET A 200 -12.80 -5.16 -11.59
C MET A 200 -13.66 -5.58 -12.77
N SER A 201 -13.10 -5.56 -13.99
CA SER A 201 -13.78 -6.01 -15.21
C SER A 201 -14.27 -7.46 -15.08
N ARG A 202 -13.37 -8.36 -14.68
CA ARG A 202 -13.67 -9.79 -14.48
C ARG A 202 -14.69 -10.03 -13.37
N ALA A 203 -14.65 -9.21 -12.31
CA ALA A 203 -15.59 -9.24 -11.19
C ALA A 203 -16.93 -8.54 -11.50
N GLY A 204 -17.02 -7.81 -12.61
CA GLY A 204 -18.21 -7.08 -13.05
C GLY A 204 -18.44 -5.73 -12.37
N PHE A 205 -17.45 -5.17 -11.65
CA PHE A 205 -17.53 -3.85 -11.03
C PHE A 205 -17.37 -2.71 -12.05
N ALA A 206 -17.94 -1.56 -11.74
CA ALA A 206 -17.77 -0.32 -12.50
C ALA A 206 -16.33 0.21 -12.37
N GLU A 207 -15.49 -0.04 -13.38
CA GLU A 207 -14.06 0.32 -13.39
C GLU A 207 -13.82 1.83 -13.27
N GLU A 208 -14.73 2.65 -13.81
CA GLU A 208 -14.67 4.12 -13.74
C GLU A 208 -14.71 4.66 -12.31
N GLU A 209 -15.20 3.87 -11.36
CA GLU A 209 -15.28 4.24 -9.96
C GLU A 209 -13.89 4.35 -9.31
N MET A 210 -12.86 3.67 -9.84
CA MET A 210 -11.47 3.91 -9.42
C MET A 210 -11.07 5.38 -9.63
N ALA A 211 -11.36 5.92 -10.82
CA ALA A 211 -11.04 7.32 -11.14
C ALA A 211 -11.93 8.31 -10.37
N ASN A 212 -13.18 7.93 -10.10
CA ASN A 212 -14.11 8.75 -9.31
C ASN A 212 -13.71 8.80 -7.83
N PHE A 213 -13.17 7.70 -7.28
CA PHE A 213 -12.60 7.67 -5.92
C PHE A 213 -11.38 8.60 -5.82
N LEU A 214 -10.40 8.47 -6.73
CA LEU A 214 -9.23 9.37 -6.74
C LEU A 214 -9.63 10.85 -6.88
N ARG A 215 -10.66 11.15 -7.68
CA ARG A 215 -11.20 12.52 -7.76
C ARG A 215 -11.82 12.98 -6.45
N SER A 216 -12.46 12.09 -5.70
CA SER A 216 -13.01 12.39 -4.37
C SER A 216 -11.87 12.69 -3.38
N MET A 217 -10.76 11.96 -3.47
CA MET A 217 -9.54 12.24 -2.69
C MET A 217 -8.88 13.57 -3.04
N GLU A 218 -8.75 13.89 -4.32
CA GLU A 218 -8.24 15.18 -4.80
C GLU A 218 -9.08 16.33 -4.22
N ARG A 219 -10.41 16.21 -4.26
CA ARG A 219 -11.34 17.19 -3.68
C ARG A 219 -11.22 17.28 -2.16
N TYR A 220 -11.13 16.15 -1.47
CA TYR A 220 -10.94 16.12 -0.01
C TYR A 220 -9.62 16.78 0.40
N THR A 221 -8.54 16.54 -0.35
CA THR A 221 -7.23 17.16 -0.10
C THR A 221 -7.32 18.68 -0.25
N VAL A 222 -7.98 19.18 -1.29
CA VAL A 222 -8.20 20.63 -1.48
C VAL A 222 -9.04 21.23 -0.34
N LEU A 223 -10.12 20.55 0.07
CA LEU A 223 -10.96 20.99 1.18
C LEU A 223 -10.17 21.04 2.49
N SER A 224 -9.42 19.98 2.80
CA SER A 224 -8.63 19.87 4.03
C SER A 224 -7.58 20.98 4.13
N LYS A 225 -6.90 21.31 3.02
CA LYS A 225 -5.95 22.43 2.96
C LYS A 225 -6.63 23.77 3.25
N LYS A 226 -7.83 24.01 2.72
CA LYS A 226 -8.59 25.23 2.98
C LYS A 226 -9.03 25.35 4.44
N MET A 227 -9.44 24.25 5.06
CA MET A 227 -9.89 24.25 6.46
C MET A 227 -8.76 24.50 7.45
N GLN A 228 -7.52 24.16 7.11
CA GLN A 228 -6.37 24.26 8.02
C GLN A 228 -5.65 25.64 7.99
N ASN A 229 -6.09 26.60 7.16
CA ASN A 229 -5.49 27.95 7.04
C ASN A 229 -3.94 27.98 6.97
N LYS A 230 -3.32 26.93 6.43
CA LYS A 230 -1.86 26.82 6.26
C LYS A 230 -1.51 26.17 4.92
N ASP A 231 -0.40 26.61 4.33
CA ASP A 231 0.36 25.94 3.26
C ASP A 231 1.06 24.66 3.78
N THR A 232 0.38 23.82 4.56
CA THR A 232 0.94 22.53 4.98
C THR A 232 0.76 21.50 3.88
N ASN A 233 1.82 20.73 3.62
CA ASN A 233 1.87 19.60 2.68
C ASN A 233 1.03 18.38 3.12
N ASN A 234 -0.15 18.59 3.70
CA ASN A 234 -1.14 17.55 3.94
C ASN A 234 -1.82 17.17 2.61
N THR A 235 -1.06 16.56 1.71
CA THR A 235 -1.63 15.65 0.71
C THR A 235 -2.17 14.44 1.45
N SER A 236 -3.27 13.84 1.00
CA SER A 236 -3.70 12.53 1.52
C SER A 236 -2.51 11.56 1.52
N ASP A 237 -2.24 10.84 2.60
CA ASP A 237 -1.10 9.91 2.68
C ASP A 237 -1.08 8.87 1.55
N LEU A 238 -2.26 8.46 1.08
CA LEU A 238 -2.40 7.64 -0.13
C LEU A 238 -1.85 8.36 -1.37
N LEU A 239 -2.11 9.65 -1.57
CA LEU A 239 -1.54 10.41 -2.70
C LEU A 239 -0.03 10.64 -2.53
N SER A 240 0.51 10.57 -1.31
CA SER A 240 1.95 10.62 -1.07
C SER A 240 2.64 9.29 -1.42
N THR A 241 1.98 8.17 -1.16
CA THR A 241 2.48 6.81 -1.45
C THR A 241 2.16 6.36 -2.90
N HIS A 242 1.08 6.89 -3.47
CA HIS A 242 0.60 6.65 -4.84
C HIS A 242 0.41 8.00 -5.56
N PRO A 243 1.50 8.63 -6.05
CA PRO A 243 1.52 10.03 -6.52
C PRO A 243 0.82 10.29 -7.87
N SER A 244 -0.33 9.67 -8.14
CA SER A 244 -1.06 9.87 -9.38
C SER A 244 -2.45 10.46 -9.20
N SER A 245 -2.98 10.89 -10.35
CA SER A 245 -4.27 11.52 -10.44
C SER A 245 -5.28 10.60 -11.09
N SER A 246 -6.55 10.92 -10.85
CA SER A 246 -7.71 10.35 -11.56
C SER A 246 -7.58 10.35 -13.09
N LYS A 247 -6.70 11.18 -13.68
CA LYS A 247 -6.38 11.17 -15.12
C LYS A 247 -5.63 9.90 -15.56
N ARG A 248 -4.72 9.37 -14.75
CA ARG A 248 -3.94 8.15 -15.04
C ARG A 248 -4.87 6.96 -15.19
N VAL A 249 -5.75 6.76 -14.21
CA VAL A 249 -6.74 5.68 -14.22
C VAL A 249 -7.68 5.82 -15.41
N ARG A 250 -8.18 7.03 -15.71
CA ARG A 250 -9.02 7.25 -16.91
C ARG A 250 -8.31 6.86 -18.20
N GLN A 251 -7.02 7.19 -18.31
CA GLN A 251 -6.22 6.78 -19.46
C GLN A 251 -6.13 5.25 -19.53
N VAL A 252 -5.80 4.58 -18.43
CA VAL A 252 -5.75 3.11 -18.37
C VAL A 252 -7.07 2.46 -18.79
N ILE A 253 -8.20 2.96 -18.28
CA ILE A 253 -9.53 2.47 -18.66
C ILE A 253 -9.78 2.67 -20.16
N SER A 254 -9.47 3.86 -20.70
CA SER A 254 -9.69 4.15 -22.13
C SER A 254 -8.83 3.29 -23.06
N GLU A 255 -7.62 2.91 -22.62
CA GLU A 255 -6.72 2.03 -23.35
C GLU A 255 -7.08 0.55 -23.17
N SER A 256 -7.87 0.23 -22.15
CA SER A 256 -8.28 -1.13 -21.85
C SER A 256 -9.31 -1.60 -22.88
N LYS A 257 -8.97 -2.63 -23.66
CA LYS A 257 -9.90 -3.30 -24.61
C LYS A 257 -10.77 -4.32 -23.88
N LEU A 258 -11.24 -3.98 -22.68
CA LEU A 258 -11.92 -4.91 -21.80
C LEU A 258 -13.40 -5.05 -22.14
N ILE A 259 -14.02 -6.07 -21.53
CA ILE A 259 -15.41 -6.44 -21.82
C ILE A 259 -16.30 -5.28 -21.39
N ASN A 260 -17.05 -4.72 -22.33
CA ASN A 260 -18.04 -3.72 -22.02
C ASN A 260 -19.18 -4.39 -21.24
N ASN A 261 -19.15 -4.28 -19.90
CA ASN A 261 -20.17 -4.87 -19.06
C ASN A 261 -21.46 -4.05 -19.19
N ALA A 262 -22.50 -4.64 -19.77
CA ALA A 262 -23.77 -3.95 -20.01
C ALA A 262 -24.47 -3.51 -18.71
N ARG A 263 -24.10 -4.09 -17.56
CA ARG A 263 -24.65 -3.77 -16.23
C ARG A 263 -23.57 -3.81 -15.16
N PRO A 264 -22.72 -2.77 -15.08
CA PRO A 264 -21.64 -2.74 -14.10
C PRO A 264 -22.17 -2.59 -12.67
N ILE A 265 -21.52 -3.27 -11.72
CA ILE A 265 -21.86 -3.20 -10.30
C ILE A 265 -21.27 -1.91 -9.71
N TYR A 266 -22.12 -1.01 -9.23
CA TYR A 266 -21.73 0.15 -8.40
C TYR A 266 -21.86 -0.14 -6.91
N GLY A 267 -22.96 -0.80 -6.49
CA GLY A 267 -23.20 -1.22 -5.11
C GLY A 267 -23.36 -0.09 -4.08
N LYS A 268 -23.98 1.04 -4.44
CA LYS A 268 -24.15 2.18 -3.53
C LYS A 268 -24.98 1.86 -2.28
N GLU A 269 -26.19 1.33 -2.44
CA GLU A 269 -27.11 1.08 -1.33
C GLU A 269 -26.56 0.03 -0.35
N ILE A 270 -25.99 -1.05 -0.87
CA ILE A 270 -25.37 -2.10 -0.05
C ILE A 270 -24.17 -1.55 0.72
N PHE A 271 -23.32 -0.75 0.07
CA PHE A 271 -22.17 -0.12 0.70
C PHE A 271 -22.60 0.80 1.85
N LEU A 272 -23.54 1.72 1.60
CA LEU A 272 -24.03 2.64 2.63
C LEU A 272 -24.65 1.90 3.81
N LYS A 273 -25.39 0.81 3.55
CA LYS A 273 -25.92 -0.06 4.62
C LYS A 273 -24.79 -0.70 5.44
N LYS A 274 -23.70 -1.13 4.80
CA LYS A 274 -22.57 -1.81 5.45
C LYS A 274 -21.67 -0.89 6.27
N ILE A 275 -21.59 0.39 5.90
CA ILE A 275 -20.85 1.40 6.67
C ILE A 275 -21.73 2.15 7.67
N ASN A 276 -23.03 1.86 7.73
CA ASN A 276 -23.93 2.51 8.69
C ASN A 276 -23.47 2.22 10.13
N GLY A 277 -23.34 3.27 10.94
CA GLY A 277 -22.80 3.18 12.31
C GLY A 277 -21.28 3.12 12.38
N MET A 278 -20.56 3.15 11.25
CA MET A 278 -19.11 3.29 11.25
C MET A 278 -18.72 4.64 11.85
N ARG A 279 -17.74 4.64 12.76
CA ARG A 279 -17.23 5.88 13.33
C ARG A 279 -16.56 6.75 12.26
N PHE A 280 -16.80 8.06 12.30
CA PHE A 280 -16.12 9.05 11.47
C PHE A 280 -15.22 9.95 12.32
N GLY A 281 -14.06 10.36 11.80
CA GLY A 281 -13.07 11.18 12.52
C GLY A 281 -12.23 10.43 13.55
N GLN A 282 -11.69 11.15 14.53
CA GLN A 282 -10.69 10.65 15.49
C GLN A 282 -11.17 9.45 16.31
N SER A 283 -10.21 8.61 16.74
CA SER A 283 -10.53 7.52 17.67
C SER A 283 -10.71 8.08 19.08
N PRO A 284 -11.76 7.72 19.84
CA PRO A 284 -11.93 8.10 21.25
C PRO A 284 -10.76 7.67 22.15
N LYS A 285 -9.96 6.69 21.70
CA LYS A 285 -8.72 6.29 22.37
C LYS A 285 -7.60 7.31 22.26
N GLU A 286 -7.65 8.15 21.23
CA GLU A 286 -6.68 9.21 20.96
C GLU A 286 -7.27 10.58 21.37
N GLY A 287 -8.52 10.59 21.80
CA GLY A 287 -9.31 11.79 22.06
C GLY A 287 -10.14 12.22 20.85
N VAL A 288 -11.27 12.85 21.12
CA VAL A 288 -12.21 13.35 20.12
C VAL A 288 -12.49 14.82 20.34
N ILE A 289 -12.59 15.56 19.24
CA ILE A 289 -13.05 16.94 19.25
C ILE A 289 -14.56 16.93 18.98
N PHE A 290 -15.33 17.51 19.89
CA PHE A 290 -16.76 17.73 19.72
C PHE A 290 -17.07 19.20 19.93
N GLY A 291 -17.37 19.91 18.84
CA GLY A 291 -17.47 21.38 18.86
C GLY A 291 -16.13 22.02 19.19
N ASP A 292 -16.11 22.83 20.25
CA ASP A 292 -14.94 23.50 20.82
C ASP A 292 -14.34 22.73 22.01
N HIS A 293 -14.66 21.45 22.19
CA HIS A 293 -14.12 20.65 23.29
C HIS A 293 -13.31 19.47 22.79
N PHE A 294 -12.12 19.28 23.37
CA PHE A 294 -11.37 18.03 23.30
C PHE A 294 -11.76 17.13 24.47
N ILE A 295 -12.00 15.85 24.19
CA ILE A 295 -12.40 14.84 25.18
C ILE A 295 -11.56 13.58 24.96
N HIS A 296 -10.82 13.15 25.98
CA HIS A 296 -10.05 11.91 25.96
C HIS A 296 -10.50 10.96 27.09
N ASN A 297 -11.44 10.07 26.79
CA ASN A 297 -12.04 9.18 27.79
C ASN A 297 -11.02 8.31 28.52
N GLY A 298 -9.97 7.81 27.83
CA GLY A 298 -8.96 6.96 28.44
C GLY A 298 -8.02 7.65 29.43
N LEU A 299 -7.91 8.99 29.35
CA LEU A 299 -7.05 9.81 30.23
C LEU A 299 -7.89 10.65 31.19
N GLU A 300 -9.22 10.61 31.07
CA GLU A 300 -10.17 11.45 31.80
C GLU A 300 -9.90 12.96 31.64
N ILE A 301 -9.33 13.36 30.49
CA ILE A 301 -9.03 14.76 30.17
C ILE A 301 -10.14 15.34 29.30
N LYS A 302 -10.62 16.53 29.69
CA LYS A 302 -11.49 17.37 28.87
C LYS A 302 -11.05 18.83 28.99
N PHE A 303 -10.91 19.51 27.87
CA PHE A 303 -10.66 20.95 27.85
C PHE A 303 -11.34 21.62 26.66
N LYS A 304 -11.59 22.93 26.79
CA LYS A 304 -12.16 23.76 25.74
C LYS A 304 -11.01 24.33 24.88
N LEU A 305 -11.11 24.15 23.57
CA LEU A 305 -10.25 24.79 22.59
C LEU A 305 -10.69 26.26 22.44
N PRO A 306 -9.77 27.23 22.48
CA PRO A 306 -10.09 28.61 22.11
C PRO A 306 -10.52 28.68 20.63
N GLU A 307 -11.33 29.68 20.27
CA GLU A 307 -11.95 29.78 18.93
C GLU A 307 -10.93 29.80 17.77
N ASP A 308 -9.70 30.24 18.03
CA ASP A 308 -8.63 30.36 17.04
C ASP A 308 -7.68 29.14 17.00
N PHE A 309 -7.96 28.08 17.76
CA PHE A 309 -7.09 26.91 17.86
C PHE A 309 -7.65 25.74 17.03
N PHE A 310 -6.78 25.16 16.20
CA PHE A 310 -7.02 23.85 15.60
C PHE A 310 -6.21 22.80 16.36
N PHE A 311 -6.83 21.64 16.61
CA PHE A 311 -6.17 20.52 17.26
C PHE A 311 -5.66 19.54 16.20
N LEU A 312 -4.40 19.14 16.31
CA LEU A 312 -3.80 18.09 15.50
C LEU A 312 -3.41 16.94 16.42
N ASN A 313 -3.98 15.76 16.18
CA ASN A 313 -3.57 14.53 16.84
C ASN A 313 -2.46 13.92 15.98
N THR A 314 -1.20 14.05 16.41
CA THR A 314 -0.01 13.52 15.73
C THR A 314 0.51 12.28 16.42
#